data_AF-A0A058YYZ7-F1
#
_entry.id   AF-A0A058YYZ7-F1
#
_cell.length_a   1.000
_cell.length_b   1.000
_cell.length_c   1.000
_cell.angle_alpha   90.00
_cell.angle_beta   90.00
_cell.angle_gamma   90.00
#
_symmetry.space_group_name_H-M   'P 1'
#
loop_
_entity.id
_entity.type
_entity.pdbx_description
1 polymer ?
#
loop_
_entity_poly.entity_id
_entity_poly.type
_entity_poly.pdbx_seq_one_letter_code
_entity_poly.pdbx_strand_id
1 'polypeptide(L)'
;MAPGGMSLLHMRAFSSAAGSTTTKVATSAKFANYDTECAGARLCRAIEAGEEPLPQGFDDVAHFRLFLRLVGDPRANRPLAKLGPMARLLGMDRASVQSLLGHYGREFGIAPARRSLHVPLAGVGPGHAVFEDLMDLVRRDPPVLVPRVLPRLVRLPPQQVEELLEEHAPEILATPAWERGICLGRLGHLVTVDPPLSRGAMVLLLSSNPPTLSRAIDKHFPEHGDVTVSVLPGAKMEALRGALVAGLQKAPVPSLWAINKSTGVAPTSIILHGPDLCPEYIVHLRGELPAEKVAHMRGLLQERRHSLQDMARQLAMSADRLRWYIRYYEPGVVLPSSERRPVRQLTRPGGSGRLTLREYTRRFLPATSPVHRPPGEGSPAGEGSHAPAGPSVHCRLSYFDPQVYGSGPGTNVQLLAPGLSRNLEAEIRGLAGLRPMPAMQEIGEYFGMPLHALLAAMRSFGWPEGFWDSRPTSQKYALADEDIRRLRRLAKQVHPSGRRMRFT
;
A
#
# COMPACT_ATOMS: atom_id res chain seq x y z
N MET A 1 33.85 2.43 26.48
CA MET A 1 32.61 3.25 26.53
C MET A 1 31.47 2.41 25.96
N ALA A 2 30.51 2.05 26.81
CA ALA A 2 29.40 1.17 26.44
C ALA A 2 28.48 1.85 25.40
N PRO A 3 27.96 1.13 24.39
CA PRO A 3 27.04 1.72 23.42
C PRO A 3 25.67 1.93 24.06
N GLY A 4 25.13 3.14 23.92
CA GLY A 4 23.84 3.57 24.45
C GLY A 4 22.71 2.66 23.97
N GLY A 5 22.10 1.98 24.94
CA GLY A 5 20.98 1.08 24.75
C GLY A 5 19.71 1.80 24.30
N MET A 6 18.92 1.08 23.51
CA MET A 6 17.57 1.45 23.14
C MET A 6 16.72 1.78 24.37
N SER A 7 15.86 2.79 24.25
CA SER A 7 14.90 3.19 25.28
C SER A 7 13.99 2.01 25.69
N LEU A 8 14.02 1.68 26.98
CA LEU A 8 13.22 0.63 27.65
C LEU A 8 11.70 0.75 27.43
N LEU A 9 11.20 1.90 26.96
CA LEU A 9 9.78 2.10 26.64
C LEU A 9 9.33 1.40 25.35
N HIS A 10 10.24 1.03 24.45
CA HIS A 10 9.88 0.37 23.19
C HIS A 10 9.96 -1.16 23.25
N MET A 11 10.67 -1.76 24.23
CA MET A 11 10.69 -3.22 24.39
C MET A 11 9.41 -3.80 25.00
N ARG A 12 8.63 -2.98 25.72
CA ARG A 12 7.37 -3.44 26.34
C ARG A 12 6.20 -3.61 25.34
N ALA A 13 6.37 -3.17 24.10
CA ALA A 13 5.39 -3.35 23.03
C ALA A 13 5.64 -4.59 22.13
N PHE A 14 6.72 -5.34 22.36
CA PHE A 14 7.13 -6.47 21.50
C PHE A 14 7.33 -7.78 22.26
N SER A 15 6.89 -7.88 23.51
CA SER A 15 7.00 -9.11 24.31
C SER A 15 5.89 -9.23 25.36
N SER A 16 4.64 -9.40 24.91
CA SER A 16 3.56 -9.96 25.72
C SER A 16 3.17 -11.35 25.17
N ALA A 17 4.15 -12.25 25.16
CA ALA A 17 3.96 -13.67 24.88
C ALA A 17 5.07 -14.47 25.59
N ALA A 18 5.07 -14.48 26.93
CA ALA A 18 5.68 -15.53 27.75
C ALA A 18 5.40 -15.25 29.24
N GLY A 19 4.43 -15.98 29.77
CA GLY A 19 4.03 -15.96 31.18
C GLY A 19 2.97 -17.02 31.36
N SER A 20 3.36 -18.29 31.16
CA SER A 20 2.52 -19.45 31.44
C SER A 20 2.28 -19.53 32.95
N THR A 21 1.23 -18.86 33.41
CA THR A 21 0.53 -19.20 34.64
C THR A 21 -0.72 -19.94 34.25
N THR A 22 -0.73 -21.24 34.51
CA THR A 22 -1.87 -22.14 34.46
C THR A 22 -2.91 -21.72 35.51
N THR A 23 -3.64 -20.65 35.23
CA THR A 23 -4.85 -20.31 35.96
C THR A 23 -5.98 -21.16 35.38
N LYS A 24 -6.46 -22.14 36.15
CA LYS A 24 -7.74 -22.81 35.87
C LYS A 24 -8.83 -21.74 35.73
N VAL A 25 -9.22 -21.44 34.49
CA VAL A 25 -10.34 -20.57 34.19
C VAL A 25 -11.60 -21.35 34.53
N ALA A 26 -12.27 -20.92 35.60
CA ALA A 26 -13.63 -21.33 35.89
C ALA A 26 -14.53 -20.85 34.73
N THR A 27 -15.11 -21.81 34.03
CA THR A 27 -16.10 -21.60 32.97
C THR A 27 -17.32 -20.87 33.52
N SER A 28 -17.36 -19.55 33.34
CA SER A 28 -18.57 -18.73 33.48
C SER A 28 -19.49 -19.01 32.29
N ALA A 29 -20.31 -20.05 32.43
CA ALA A 29 -21.18 -20.62 31.40
C ALA A 29 -22.45 -19.80 31.09
N LYS A 30 -22.45 -18.46 31.22
CA LYS A 30 -23.68 -17.65 31.02
C LYS A 30 -23.65 -16.54 29.98
N PHE A 31 -22.53 -16.29 29.29
CA PHE A 31 -22.50 -15.36 28.14
C PHE A 31 -21.66 -15.85 26.95
N ALA A 32 -21.31 -17.14 26.92
CA ALA A 32 -20.52 -17.80 25.86
C ALA A 32 -21.25 -17.97 24.51
N ASN A 33 -22.19 -17.08 24.15
CA ASN A 33 -22.97 -17.13 22.91
C ASN A 33 -22.51 -16.08 21.87
N TYR A 34 -21.27 -15.58 21.96
CA TYR A 34 -20.70 -14.70 20.94
C TYR A 34 -20.12 -15.47 19.75
N ASP A 35 -19.84 -16.77 19.93
CA ASP A 35 -19.42 -17.73 18.91
C ASP A 35 -20.48 -18.83 18.74
N THR A 36 -21.66 -18.49 18.22
CA THR A 36 -22.52 -19.54 17.65
C THR A 36 -21.74 -20.25 16.56
N GLU A 37 -21.71 -21.59 16.60
CA GLU A 37 -20.97 -22.58 15.79
C GLU A 37 -20.96 -22.33 14.27
N CYS A 38 -20.41 -21.21 13.82
CA CYS A 38 -20.16 -20.96 12.41
C CYS A 38 -18.84 -21.63 12.03
N ALA A 39 -18.70 -21.96 10.74
CA ALA A 39 -17.51 -22.64 10.25
C ALA A 39 -16.23 -21.84 10.56
N GLY A 40 -16.28 -20.50 10.49
CA GLY A 40 -15.16 -19.63 10.86
C GLY A 40 -14.72 -19.74 12.31
N ALA A 41 -15.66 -19.69 13.27
CA ALA A 41 -15.34 -19.81 14.69
C ALA A 41 -14.82 -21.22 15.05
N ARG A 42 -15.34 -22.27 14.38
CA ARG A 42 -14.78 -23.63 14.50
C ARG A 42 -13.35 -23.71 13.97
N LEU A 43 -13.09 -23.12 12.79
CA LEU A 43 -11.75 -23.08 12.21
C LEU A 43 -10.76 -22.35 13.13
N CYS A 44 -11.12 -21.20 13.68
CA CYS A 44 -10.25 -20.50 14.64
C CYS A 44 -9.93 -21.36 15.88
N ARG A 45 -10.93 -22.07 16.42
CA ARG A 45 -10.71 -22.97 17.58
C ARG A 45 -9.84 -24.18 17.24
N ALA A 46 -10.03 -24.77 16.06
CA ALA A 46 -9.18 -25.86 15.57
C ALA A 46 -7.72 -25.39 15.42
N ILE A 47 -7.50 -24.17 14.94
CA ILE A 47 -6.15 -23.58 14.86
C ILE A 47 -5.57 -23.33 16.27
N GLU A 48 -6.36 -22.81 17.21
CA GLU A 48 -5.93 -22.61 18.61
C GLU A 48 -5.59 -23.94 19.31
N ALA A 49 -6.30 -25.01 18.96
CA ALA A 49 -6.04 -26.37 19.45
C ALA A 49 -4.87 -27.07 18.74
N GLY A 50 -4.33 -26.49 17.66
CA GLY A 50 -3.27 -27.08 16.84
C GLY A 50 -3.74 -28.20 15.89
N GLU A 51 -5.05 -28.36 15.70
CA GLU A 51 -5.66 -29.34 14.79
C GLU A 51 -5.57 -28.88 13.33
N GLU A 52 -5.61 -27.57 13.09
CA GLU A 52 -5.47 -26.95 11.77
C GLU A 52 -4.32 -25.93 11.79
N PRO A 53 -3.54 -25.79 10.70
CA PRO A 53 -2.47 -24.80 10.66
C PRO A 53 -3.01 -23.38 10.52
N LEU A 54 -2.34 -22.41 11.15
CA LEU A 54 -2.62 -20.99 10.91
C LEU A 54 -2.33 -20.66 9.44
N PRO A 55 -3.27 -20.02 8.70
CA PRO A 55 -3.03 -19.65 7.31
C PRO A 55 -1.81 -18.73 7.17
N GLN A 56 -0.99 -18.99 6.16
CA GLN A 56 0.19 -18.16 5.85
C GLN A 56 -0.20 -16.68 5.73
N GLY A 57 0.68 -15.80 6.20
CA GLY A 57 0.50 -14.34 6.16
C GLY A 57 -0.10 -13.73 7.44
N PHE A 58 -0.69 -14.55 8.30
CA PHE A 58 -1.15 -14.13 9.63
C PHE A 58 -0.10 -14.43 10.70
N ASP A 59 0.08 -13.51 11.64
CA ASP A 59 1.05 -13.68 12.74
C ASP A 59 0.46 -14.53 13.88
N ASP A 60 -0.85 -14.47 14.08
CA ASP A 60 -1.58 -15.19 15.11
C ASP A 60 -3.05 -15.42 14.71
N VAL A 61 -3.75 -16.21 15.52
CA VAL A 61 -5.18 -16.52 15.32
C VAL A 61 -6.07 -15.28 15.48
N ALA A 62 -5.69 -14.30 16.31
CA ALA A 62 -6.49 -13.10 16.52
C ALA A 62 -6.54 -12.23 15.24
N HIS A 63 -5.44 -12.11 14.50
CA HIS A 63 -5.39 -11.44 13.20
C HIS A 63 -6.23 -12.18 12.15
N PHE A 64 -6.17 -13.50 12.13
CA PHE A 64 -6.99 -14.31 11.22
C PHE A 64 -8.48 -14.21 11.56
N ARG A 65 -8.83 -14.29 12.84
CA ARG A 65 -10.20 -14.09 13.35
C ARG A 65 -10.74 -12.72 12.99
N LEU A 66 -9.92 -11.66 13.09
CA LEU A 66 -10.32 -10.32 12.62
C LEU A 66 -10.65 -10.32 11.13
N PHE A 67 -9.81 -10.94 10.28
CA PHE A 67 -10.12 -11.07 8.86
C PHE A 67 -11.48 -11.73 8.64
N LEU A 68 -11.75 -12.88 9.26
CA LEU A 68 -13.04 -13.58 9.13
C LEU A 68 -14.22 -12.75 9.64
N ARG A 69 -14.04 -11.96 10.71
CA ARG A 69 -15.07 -11.01 11.19
C ARG A 69 -15.30 -9.87 10.20
N LEU A 70 -14.25 -9.38 9.53
CA LEU A 70 -14.37 -8.35 8.49
C LEU A 70 -15.07 -8.88 7.23
N VAL A 71 -14.95 -10.19 6.93
CA VAL A 71 -15.76 -10.86 5.91
C VAL A 71 -17.25 -10.83 6.27
N GLY A 72 -17.59 -11.00 7.56
CA GLY A 72 -18.98 -10.98 8.01
C GLY A 72 -19.75 -12.24 7.62
N ASP A 73 -21.05 -12.11 7.35
CA ASP A 73 -21.91 -13.23 6.98
C ASP A 73 -21.61 -13.69 5.54
N PRO A 74 -21.14 -14.95 5.33
CA PRO A 74 -20.86 -15.46 4.00
C PRO A 74 -22.07 -15.46 3.07
N ARG A 75 -23.28 -15.60 3.62
CA ARG A 75 -24.54 -15.63 2.84
C ARG A 75 -24.93 -14.25 2.32
N ALA A 76 -24.47 -13.19 2.97
CA ALA A 76 -24.77 -11.82 2.57
C ALA A 76 -23.92 -11.36 1.36
N ASN A 77 -22.88 -12.13 0.97
CA ASN A 77 -21.93 -11.79 -0.10
C ASN A 77 -21.40 -10.34 -0.02
N ARG A 78 -21.36 -9.77 1.19
CA ARG A 78 -20.98 -8.37 1.41
C ARG A 78 -20.12 -8.25 2.67
N PRO A 79 -18.81 -8.06 2.51
CA PRO A 79 -17.90 -7.77 3.61
C PRO A 79 -18.34 -6.57 4.46
N LEU A 80 -18.04 -6.62 5.77
CA LEU A 80 -18.33 -5.52 6.69
C LEU A 80 -17.51 -4.27 6.39
N ALA A 81 -16.34 -4.46 5.78
CA ALA A 81 -15.42 -3.40 5.37
C ALA A 81 -15.10 -3.51 3.88
N LYS A 82 -14.85 -2.37 3.21
CA LYS A 82 -14.33 -2.36 1.84
C LYS A 82 -12.92 -2.97 1.82
N LEU A 83 -12.50 -3.46 0.64
CA LEU A 83 -11.21 -4.12 0.45
C LEU A 83 -10.00 -3.29 0.92
N GLY A 84 -9.96 -1.99 0.61
CA GLY A 84 -8.87 -1.09 1.03
C GLY A 84 -8.71 -0.99 2.55
N PRO A 85 -9.77 -0.62 3.31
CA PRO A 85 -9.77 -0.67 4.76
C PRO A 85 -9.40 -2.04 5.34
N MET A 86 -9.92 -3.14 4.79
CA MET A 86 -9.53 -4.50 5.24
C MET A 86 -8.04 -4.74 5.08
N ALA A 87 -7.49 -4.49 3.89
CA ALA A 87 -6.09 -4.67 3.59
C ALA A 87 -5.18 -3.83 4.49
N ARG A 88 -5.56 -2.58 4.74
CA ARG A 88 -4.86 -1.72 5.69
C ARG A 88 -4.88 -2.28 7.12
N LEU A 89 -6.05 -2.73 7.61
CA LEU A 89 -6.20 -3.28 8.96
C LEU A 89 -5.44 -4.61 9.15
N LEU A 90 -5.22 -5.34 8.08
CA LEU A 90 -4.46 -6.60 8.10
C LEU A 90 -2.97 -6.40 7.80
N GLY A 91 -2.54 -5.17 7.46
CA GLY A 91 -1.16 -4.88 7.07
C GLY A 91 -0.74 -5.62 5.79
N MET A 92 -1.67 -5.77 4.84
CA MET A 92 -1.49 -6.49 3.58
C MET A 92 -1.88 -5.62 2.37
N ASP A 93 -1.47 -6.03 1.17
CA ASP A 93 -1.95 -5.43 -0.06
C ASP A 93 -3.38 -5.88 -0.39
N ARG A 94 -4.07 -5.08 -1.21
CA ARG A 94 -5.47 -5.34 -1.60
C ARG A 94 -5.65 -6.67 -2.35
N ALA A 95 -4.66 -7.07 -3.16
CA ALA A 95 -4.74 -8.28 -3.96
C ALA A 95 -4.63 -9.53 -3.09
N SER A 96 -3.74 -9.52 -2.10
CA SER A 96 -3.63 -10.56 -1.08
C SER A 96 -4.94 -10.73 -0.30
N VAL A 97 -5.56 -9.64 0.15
CA VAL A 97 -6.88 -9.72 0.82
C VAL A 97 -7.98 -10.21 -0.12
N GLN A 98 -7.98 -9.78 -1.38
CA GLN A 98 -8.94 -10.28 -2.36
C GLN A 98 -8.81 -11.79 -2.56
N SER A 99 -7.59 -12.30 -2.58
CA SER A 99 -7.32 -13.73 -2.67
C SER A 99 -7.81 -14.50 -1.44
N LEU A 100 -7.58 -13.94 -0.24
CA LEU A 100 -8.12 -14.48 1.01
C LEU A 100 -9.65 -14.48 1.01
N LEU A 101 -10.30 -13.43 0.51
CA LEU A 101 -11.76 -13.39 0.35
C LEU A 101 -12.27 -14.46 -0.61
N GLY A 102 -11.54 -14.73 -1.70
CA GLY A 102 -11.87 -15.81 -2.62
C GLY A 102 -11.78 -17.19 -1.97
N HIS A 103 -10.79 -17.39 -1.10
CA HIS A 103 -10.51 -18.69 -0.48
C HIS A 103 -11.38 -18.95 0.77
N TYR A 104 -11.47 -17.98 1.68
CA TYR A 104 -12.16 -18.14 2.97
C TYR A 104 -13.52 -17.46 3.03
N GLY A 105 -13.76 -16.45 2.17
CA GLY A 105 -14.86 -15.52 2.38
C GLY A 105 -16.26 -16.12 2.24
N ARG A 106 -16.41 -17.16 1.42
CA ARG A 106 -17.71 -17.81 1.12
C ARG A 106 -18.17 -18.81 2.17
N GLU A 107 -17.25 -19.32 2.99
CA GLU A 107 -17.54 -20.43 3.91
C GLU A 107 -17.24 -20.08 5.36
N PHE A 108 -16.15 -19.35 5.60
CA PHE A 108 -15.58 -19.16 6.94
C PHE A 108 -15.81 -17.77 7.52
N GLY A 109 -16.54 -16.88 6.84
CA GLY A 109 -16.90 -15.57 7.40
C GLY A 109 -17.61 -15.69 8.75
N ILE A 110 -17.22 -14.84 9.70
CA ILE A 110 -17.81 -14.76 11.03
C ILE A 110 -18.78 -13.58 11.05
N ALA A 111 -20.08 -13.89 11.05
CA ALA A 111 -21.12 -12.88 11.15
C ALA A 111 -21.05 -12.15 12.51
N PRO A 112 -21.29 -10.83 12.55
CA PRO A 112 -21.39 -10.12 13.82
C PRO A 112 -22.63 -10.61 14.59
N ALA A 113 -22.60 -10.50 15.92
CA ALA A 113 -23.68 -10.96 16.80
C ALA A 113 -25.07 -10.47 16.33
N ARG A 114 -26.12 -11.28 16.52
CA ARG A 114 -27.49 -10.91 16.13
C ARG A 114 -28.08 -9.90 17.10
N ARG A 115 -27.71 -8.63 16.96
CA ARG A 115 -28.23 -7.50 17.76
C ARG A 115 -28.53 -6.30 16.88
N SER A 116 -29.56 -5.53 17.26
CA SER A 116 -29.83 -4.23 16.64
C SER A 116 -28.69 -3.26 16.93
N LEU A 117 -28.22 -2.56 15.90
CA LEU A 117 -27.23 -1.48 16.00
C LEU A 117 -27.85 -0.17 16.53
N HIS A 118 -29.17 -0.10 16.66
CA HIS A 118 -29.88 1.09 17.11
C HIS A 118 -30.20 1.07 18.61
N VAL A 119 -30.01 -0.08 19.27
CA VAL A 119 -30.34 -0.26 20.68
C VAL A 119 -29.04 -0.27 21.50
N PRO A 120 -28.84 0.72 22.39
CA PRO A 120 -27.73 0.71 23.34
C PRO A 120 -27.76 -0.54 24.20
N LEU A 121 -26.57 -1.03 24.57
CA LEU A 121 -26.46 -2.09 25.56
C LEU A 121 -26.13 -1.46 26.91
N ALA A 122 -27.00 -1.65 27.89
CA ALA A 122 -26.78 -1.15 29.24
C ALA A 122 -25.64 -1.91 29.92
N GLY A 123 -24.87 -1.22 30.76
CA GLY A 123 -23.80 -1.83 31.56
C GLY A 123 -22.55 -2.26 30.79
N VAL A 124 -22.33 -1.72 29.59
CA VAL A 124 -21.07 -1.96 28.86
C VAL A 124 -19.97 -1.12 29.50
N GLY A 125 -18.98 -1.78 30.09
CA GLY A 125 -17.81 -1.17 30.72
C GLY A 125 -16.74 -2.24 31.03
N PRO A 126 -15.69 -1.89 31.78
CA PRO A 126 -14.60 -2.82 32.13
C PRO A 126 -15.11 -4.16 32.67
N GLY A 127 -14.59 -5.27 32.14
CA GLY A 127 -15.01 -6.64 32.47
C GLY A 127 -16.20 -7.16 31.66
N HIS A 128 -16.89 -6.32 30.88
CA HIS A 128 -17.92 -6.76 29.94
C HIS A 128 -17.27 -7.25 28.64
N ALA A 129 -17.63 -8.45 28.15
CA ALA A 129 -16.97 -9.07 26.98
C ALA A 129 -16.94 -8.17 25.72
N VAL A 130 -18.04 -7.46 25.43
CA VAL A 130 -18.10 -6.49 24.30
C VAL A 130 -17.17 -5.29 24.51
N PHE A 131 -16.96 -4.87 25.75
CA PHE A 131 -16.03 -3.80 26.07
C PHE A 131 -14.58 -4.27 25.89
N GLU A 132 -14.24 -5.46 26.38
CA GLU A 132 -12.90 -6.03 26.17
C GLU A 132 -12.59 -6.22 24.68
N ASP A 133 -13.54 -6.75 23.90
CA ASP A 133 -13.39 -6.87 22.44
C ASP A 133 -13.25 -5.50 21.74
N LEU A 134 -13.99 -4.48 22.19
CA LEU A 134 -13.83 -3.11 21.71
C LEU A 134 -12.41 -2.59 21.98
N MET A 135 -11.93 -2.73 23.21
CA MET A 135 -10.60 -2.30 23.63
C MET A 135 -9.48 -3.03 22.89
N ASP A 136 -9.63 -4.34 22.70
CA ASP A 136 -8.71 -5.14 21.89
C ASP A 136 -8.67 -4.62 20.45
N LEU A 137 -9.82 -4.39 19.81
CA LEU A 137 -9.87 -3.91 18.43
C LEU A 137 -9.24 -2.53 18.25
N VAL A 138 -9.39 -1.62 19.21
CA VAL A 138 -8.82 -0.25 19.10
C VAL A 138 -7.37 -0.14 19.51
N ARG A 139 -6.84 -1.07 20.32
CA ARG A 139 -5.41 -1.11 20.71
C ARG A 139 -4.51 -1.86 19.72
N ARG A 140 -5.09 -2.48 18.69
CA ARG A 140 -4.37 -3.18 17.63
C ARG A 140 -3.51 -2.26 16.75
N ASP A 141 -2.60 -2.88 16.00
CA ASP A 141 -1.79 -2.22 14.99
C ASP A 141 -2.15 -2.70 13.56
N PRO A 142 -2.81 -1.87 12.73
CA PRO A 142 -3.35 -0.55 13.05
C PRO A 142 -4.68 -0.66 13.82
N PRO A 143 -5.08 0.41 14.54
CA PRO A 143 -6.29 0.40 15.34
C PRO A 143 -7.54 0.36 14.47
N VAL A 144 -8.54 -0.45 14.85
CA VAL A 144 -9.80 -0.59 14.10
C VAL A 144 -10.73 0.58 14.42
N LEU A 145 -10.44 1.78 13.90
CA LEU A 145 -11.21 3.00 14.17
C LEU A 145 -12.05 3.46 12.97
N VAL A 146 -12.32 2.56 12.03
CA VAL A 146 -13.12 2.92 10.85
C VAL A 146 -14.56 3.18 11.32
N PRO A 147 -15.12 4.40 11.15
CA PRO A 147 -16.36 4.85 11.83
C PRO A 147 -17.60 3.98 11.59
N ARG A 148 -17.57 3.11 10.58
CA ARG A 148 -18.66 2.17 10.28
C ARG A 148 -18.31 0.71 10.54
N VAL A 149 -17.04 0.36 10.67
CA VAL A 149 -16.60 -1.03 10.84
C VAL A 149 -16.58 -1.39 12.31
N LEU A 150 -16.00 -0.53 13.16
CA LEU A 150 -15.91 -0.82 14.59
C LEU A 150 -17.28 -1.02 15.24
N PRO A 151 -18.26 -0.09 15.09
CA PRO A 151 -19.60 -0.30 15.68
C PRO A 151 -20.29 -1.56 15.14
N ARG A 152 -20.02 -1.96 13.89
CA ARG A 152 -20.56 -3.19 13.31
C ARG A 152 -19.90 -4.45 13.86
N LEU A 153 -18.60 -4.41 14.17
CA LEU A 153 -17.85 -5.54 14.72
C LEU A 153 -18.27 -5.85 16.16
N VAL A 154 -18.40 -4.81 17.00
CA VAL A 154 -18.79 -4.93 18.42
C VAL A 154 -20.31 -4.87 18.63
N ARG A 155 -21.06 -4.56 17.57
CA ARG A 155 -22.53 -4.44 17.54
C ARG A 155 -23.09 -3.44 18.54
N LEU A 156 -22.40 -2.31 18.71
CA LEU A 156 -22.85 -1.17 19.50
C LEU A 156 -23.33 -0.03 18.57
N PRO A 157 -24.25 0.84 19.03
CA PRO A 157 -24.53 2.10 18.35
C PRO A 157 -23.24 2.94 18.20
N PRO A 158 -23.04 3.66 17.08
CA PRO A 158 -21.84 4.48 16.88
C PRO A 158 -21.58 5.49 18.02
N GLN A 159 -22.63 6.16 18.50
CA GLN A 159 -22.53 7.11 19.62
C GLN A 159 -22.02 6.43 20.90
N GLN A 160 -22.56 5.25 21.24
CA GLN A 160 -22.10 4.49 22.40
C GLN A 160 -20.63 4.06 22.25
N VAL A 161 -20.18 3.73 21.04
CA VAL A 161 -18.76 3.44 20.79
C VAL A 161 -17.90 4.69 20.99
N GLU A 162 -18.34 5.83 20.48
CA GLU A 162 -17.63 7.11 20.65
C GLU A 162 -17.50 7.47 22.13
N GLU A 163 -18.59 7.41 22.90
CA GLU A 163 -18.60 7.65 24.36
C GLU A 163 -17.62 6.73 25.11
N LEU A 164 -17.66 5.41 24.81
CA LEU A 164 -16.75 4.44 25.45
C LEU A 164 -15.28 4.69 25.09
N LEU A 165 -14.99 5.14 23.86
CA LEU A 165 -13.62 5.46 23.45
C LEU A 165 -13.13 6.77 24.05
N GLU A 166 -13.99 7.77 24.18
CA GLU A 166 -13.68 9.03 24.86
C GLU A 166 -13.39 8.82 26.34
N GLU A 167 -14.15 7.93 27.00
CA GLU A 167 -13.97 7.62 28.42
C GLU A 167 -12.72 6.75 28.68
N HIS A 168 -12.50 5.70 27.87
CA HIS A 168 -11.54 4.63 28.22
C HIS A 168 -10.32 4.50 27.30
N ALA A 169 -10.29 5.22 26.18
CA ALA A 169 -9.14 5.22 25.26
C ALA A 169 -8.88 6.61 24.62
N PRO A 170 -8.88 7.71 25.40
CA PRO A 170 -8.69 9.06 24.86
C PRO A 170 -7.34 9.23 24.15
N GLU A 171 -6.30 8.50 24.57
CA GLU A 171 -4.97 8.52 23.94
C GLU A 171 -4.98 8.01 22.50
N ILE A 172 -5.84 7.02 22.20
CA ILE A 172 -6.01 6.48 20.86
C ILE A 172 -6.74 7.52 19.99
N LEU A 173 -7.72 8.23 20.56
CA LEU A 173 -8.41 9.34 19.92
C LEU A 173 -7.56 10.61 19.80
N ALA A 174 -6.50 10.76 20.59
CA ALA A 174 -5.54 11.86 20.47
C ALA A 174 -4.48 11.60 19.38
N THR A 175 -4.20 10.33 19.07
CA THR A 175 -3.18 9.95 18.07
C THR A 175 -3.53 10.51 16.69
N PRO A 176 -2.64 11.14 15.91
CA PRO A 176 -3.00 11.66 14.60
C PRO A 176 -3.60 10.61 13.65
N ALA A 177 -4.62 10.97 12.85
CA ALA A 177 -5.30 10.02 11.96
C ALA A 177 -4.38 9.31 10.94
N TRP A 178 -3.28 9.95 10.55
CA TRP A 178 -2.28 9.34 9.66
C TRP A 178 -1.52 8.20 10.35
N GLU A 179 -1.22 8.32 11.65
CA GLU A 179 -0.49 7.31 12.42
C GLU A 179 -1.34 6.07 12.67
N ARG A 180 -2.66 6.26 12.83
CA ARG A 180 -3.66 5.18 12.91
C ARG A 180 -3.86 4.43 11.58
N GLY A 181 -3.28 4.92 10.49
CA GLY A 181 -3.57 4.49 9.12
C GLY A 181 -2.59 3.49 8.52
N ILE A 182 -1.64 2.98 9.30
CA ILE A 182 -0.56 2.11 8.81
C ILE A 182 -0.21 1.08 9.88
N CYS A 183 0.05 -0.17 9.46
CA CYS A 183 0.56 -1.21 10.34
C CYS A 183 2.05 -0.93 10.61
N LEU A 184 2.38 -0.42 11.79
CA LEU A 184 3.75 -0.05 12.17
C LEU A 184 4.65 -1.29 12.30
N GLY A 185 4.13 -2.41 12.79
CA GLY A 185 4.85 -3.68 12.86
C GLY A 185 5.27 -4.18 11.48
N ARG A 186 4.33 -4.18 10.52
CA ARG A 186 4.64 -4.55 9.12
C ARG A 186 5.58 -3.53 8.45
N LEU A 187 5.41 -2.24 8.73
CA LEU A 187 6.33 -1.21 8.24
C LEU A 187 7.76 -1.43 8.76
N GLY A 188 7.92 -1.78 10.04
CA GLY A 188 9.22 -2.09 10.64
C GLY A 188 9.94 -3.23 9.93
N HIS A 189 9.21 -4.27 9.49
CA HIS A 189 9.80 -5.32 8.65
C HIS A 189 10.16 -4.81 7.26
N LEU A 190 9.28 -4.05 6.60
CA LEU A 190 9.49 -3.55 5.24
C LEU A 190 10.72 -2.64 5.11
N VAL A 191 10.98 -1.77 6.09
CA VAL A 191 12.14 -0.86 6.05
C VAL A 191 13.49 -1.58 6.22
N THR A 192 13.46 -2.82 6.71
CA THR A 192 14.65 -3.67 6.87
C THR A 192 14.90 -4.65 5.72
N VAL A 193 14.03 -4.63 4.70
CA VAL A 193 14.16 -5.52 3.54
C VAL A 193 15.39 -5.17 2.71
N ASP A 194 16.14 -6.19 2.28
CA ASP A 194 17.28 -6.06 1.36
C ASP A 194 17.02 -6.83 0.05
N PRO A 195 17.17 -6.21 -1.13
CA PRO A 195 17.47 -4.78 -1.35
C PRO A 195 16.37 -3.85 -0.83
N PRO A 196 16.71 -2.59 -0.43
CA PRO A 196 15.74 -1.63 0.07
C PRO A 196 14.56 -1.42 -0.88
N LEU A 197 13.35 -1.43 -0.34
CA LEU A 197 12.12 -1.24 -1.11
C LEU A 197 11.84 0.23 -1.38
N SER A 198 11.29 0.52 -2.56
CA SER A 198 10.80 1.87 -2.85
C SER A 198 9.62 2.22 -1.94
N ARG A 199 9.44 3.51 -1.63
CA ARG A 199 8.26 3.97 -0.87
C ARG A 199 6.95 3.58 -1.57
N GLY A 200 6.93 3.55 -2.90
CA GLY A 200 5.77 3.08 -3.68
C GLY A 200 5.44 1.62 -3.41
N ALA A 201 6.46 0.75 -3.33
CA ALA A 201 6.29 -0.65 -2.98
C ALA A 201 5.71 -0.83 -1.58
N MET A 202 6.27 -0.13 -0.59
CA MET A 202 5.77 -0.17 0.79
C MET A 202 4.32 0.34 0.90
N VAL A 203 3.97 1.40 0.16
CA VAL A 203 2.59 1.91 0.10
C VAL A 203 1.62 0.84 -0.39
N LEU A 204 2.00 0.08 -1.43
CA LEU A 204 1.17 -0.99 -1.97
C LEU A 204 1.03 -2.16 -0.99
N LEU A 205 2.13 -2.63 -0.41
CA LEU A 205 2.16 -3.76 0.53
C LEU A 205 1.40 -3.47 1.83
N LEU A 206 1.31 -2.20 2.25
CA LEU A 206 0.57 -1.79 3.45
C LEU A 206 -0.83 -1.24 3.13
N SER A 207 -1.24 -1.22 1.86
CA SER A 207 -2.48 -0.57 1.41
C SER A 207 -2.67 0.86 1.95
N SER A 208 -1.57 1.61 2.04
CA SER A 208 -1.54 2.96 2.62
C SER A 208 -1.44 4.05 1.54
N ASN A 209 -1.00 5.26 1.90
CA ASN A 209 -0.72 6.35 0.97
C ASN A 209 0.67 6.95 1.21
N PRO A 210 1.31 7.57 0.19
CA PRO A 210 2.69 8.05 0.32
C PRO A 210 2.93 9.09 1.43
N PRO A 211 2.04 10.09 1.65
CA PRO A 211 2.21 11.02 2.76
C PRO A 211 2.18 10.35 4.13
N THR A 212 1.26 9.41 4.33
CA THR A 212 1.12 8.66 5.58
C THR A 212 2.33 7.80 5.85
N LEU A 213 2.78 7.03 4.85
CA LEU A 213 4.00 6.23 4.94
C LEU A 213 5.22 7.11 5.27
N SER A 214 5.38 8.23 4.57
CA SER A 214 6.54 9.10 4.76
C SER A 214 6.59 9.68 6.18
N ARG A 215 5.44 10.13 6.71
CA ARG A 215 5.35 10.61 8.10
C ARG A 215 5.60 9.48 9.11
N ALA A 216 5.10 8.28 8.84
CA ALA A 216 5.32 7.12 9.70
C ALA A 216 6.79 6.70 9.76
N ILE A 217 7.48 6.67 8.62
CA ILE A 217 8.93 6.44 8.59
C ILE A 217 9.66 7.57 9.32
N ASP A 218 9.39 8.84 8.97
CA ASP A 218 10.09 9.97 9.59
C ASP A 218 9.89 10.05 11.12
N LYS A 219 8.76 9.56 11.66
CA LYS A 219 8.45 9.53 13.10
C LYS A 219 8.97 8.29 13.81
N HIS A 220 8.70 7.10 13.28
CA HIS A 220 8.93 5.82 13.99
C HIS A 220 10.21 5.11 13.55
N PHE A 221 10.68 5.39 12.34
CA PHE A 221 11.88 4.80 11.75
C PHE A 221 12.76 5.89 11.13
N PRO A 222 13.15 6.94 11.90
CA PRO A 222 13.87 8.10 11.37
C PRO A 222 15.19 7.72 10.71
N GLU A 223 15.81 6.63 11.14
CA GLU A 223 16.99 6.01 10.52
C GLU A 223 16.71 5.46 9.11
N HIS A 224 15.47 5.17 8.75
CA HIS A 224 15.12 4.76 7.38
C HIS A 224 14.55 5.92 6.54
N GLY A 225 14.33 7.10 7.13
CA GLY A 225 13.71 8.26 6.47
C GLY A 225 14.50 8.78 5.27
N ASP A 226 15.84 8.71 5.34
CA ASP A 226 16.74 9.26 4.32
C ASP A 226 17.20 8.22 3.30
N VAL A 227 16.82 6.95 3.45
CA VAL A 227 17.17 5.89 2.51
C VAL A 227 16.45 6.10 1.19
N THR A 228 17.23 6.46 0.16
CA THR A 228 16.71 6.67 -1.20
C THR A 228 16.85 5.42 -2.03
N VAL A 229 15.72 4.90 -2.51
CA VAL A 229 15.67 3.78 -3.46
C VAL A 229 15.36 4.33 -4.83
N SER A 230 16.16 3.95 -5.83
CA SER A 230 15.91 4.34 -7.21
C SER A 230 14.58 3.78 -7.69
N VAL A 231 13.81 4.61 -8.40
CA VAL A 231 12.59 4.19 -9.10
C VAL A 231 12.88 3.93 -10.59
N LEU A 232 14.13 4.13 -11.02
CA LEU A 232 14.53 3.87 -12.40
C LEU A 232 14.51 2.36 -12.67
N PRO A 233 14.02 1.94 -13.85
CA PRO A 233 14.17 0.56 -14.30
C PRO A 233 15.64 0.12 -14.24
N GLY A 234 15.90 -1.13 -13.85
CA GLY A 234 17.26 -1.68 -13.73
C GLY A 234 18.11 -1.46 -15.00
N ALA A 235 17.53 -1.67 -16.19
CA ALA A 235 18.21 -1.41 -17.45
C ALA A 235 18.66 0.06 -17.61
N LYS A 236 17.88 1.04 -17.13
CA LYS A 236 18.27 2.46 -17.15
C LYS A 236 19.35 2.76 -16.11
N MET A 237 19.31 2.10 -14.94
CA MET A 237 20.36 2.22 -13.93
C MET A 237 21.69 1.68 -14.43
N GLU A 238 21.70 0.51 -15.08
CA GLU A 238 22.90 -0.06 -15.69
C GLU A 238 23.40 0.76 -16.89
N ALA A 239 22.49 1.27 -17.73
CA ALA A 239 22.87 2.20 -18.79
C ALA A 239 23.52 3.48 -18.24
N LEU A 240 22.99 4.03 -17.14
CA LEU A 240 23.58 5.17 -16.45
C LEU A 240 24.96 4.84 -15.88
N ARG A 241 25.10 3.70 -15.18
CA ARG A 241 26.39 3.23 -14.67
C ARG A 241 27.41 3.09 -15.81
N GLY A 242 27.03 2.42 -16.89
CA GLY A 242 27.87 2.23 -18.08
C GLY A 242 28.30 3.56 -18.71
N ALA A 243 27.38 4.52 -18.85
CA ALA A 243 27.69 5.84 -19.38
C ALA A 243 28.65 6.64 -18.48
N LEU A 244 28.49 6.57 -17.16
CA LEU A 244 29.38 7.22 -16.20
C LEU A 244 30.79 6.62 -16.26
N VAL A 245 30.91 5.29 -16.24
CA VAL A 245 32.19 4.57 -16.30
C VAL A 245 32.89 4.79 -17.64
N ALA A 246 32.17 4.67 -18.77
CA ALA A 246 32.74 4.97 -20.09
C ALA A 246 33.13 6.46 -20.24
N GLY A 247 32.44 7.35 -19.51
CA GLY A 247 32.78 8.76 -19.45
C GLY A 247 34.14 9.03 -18.82
N LEU A 248 34.57 8.21 -17.85
CA LEU A 248 35.89 8.34 -17.21
C LEU A 248 37.05 8.12 -18.19
N GLN A 249 36.84 7.31 -19.23
CA GLN A 249 37.86 6.98 -20.22
C GLN A 249 38.02 8.05 -21.33
N LYS A 250 37.18 9.09 -21.33
CA LYS A 250 37.17 10.13 -22.37
C LYS A 250 37.89 11.38 -21.90
N ALA A 251 38.66 12.00 -22.79
CA ALA A 251 39.28 13.31 -22.59
C ALA A 251 38.73 14.30 -23.65
N PRO A 252 37.97 15.34 -23.26
CA PRO A 252 37.55 15.66 -21.89
C PRO A 252 36.44 14.73 -21.37
N VAL A 253 36.34 14.62 -20.04
CA VAL A 253 35.27 13.88 -19.37
C VAL A 253 33.92 14.50 -19.76
N PRO A 254 32.92 13.72 -20.23
CA PRO A 254 31.63 14.24 -20.63
C PRO A 254 30.95 14.99 -19.48
N SER A 255 30.16 16.02 -19.77
CA SER A 255 29.35 16.67 -18.74
C SER A 255 28.15 15.80 -18.35
N LEU A 256 27.56 16.04 -17.16
CA LEU A 256 26.32 15.36 -16.75
C LEU A 256 25.16 15.59 -17.75
N TRP A 257 25.16 16.73 -18.45
CA TRP A 257 24.20 17.00 -19.51
C TRP A 257 24.41 16.09 -20.74
N ALA A 258 25.67 15.83 -21.11
CA ALA A 258 25.98 14.87 -22.17
C ALA A 258 25.58 13.44 -21.77
N ILE A 259 25.80 13.05 -20.50
CA ILE A 259 25.34 11.77 -19.96
C ILE A 259 23.81 11.65 -20.03
N ASN A 260 23.07 12.69 -19.60
CA ASN A 260 21.61 12.76 -19.77
C ASN A 260 21.21 12.54 -21.23
N LYS A 261 21.78 13.31 -22.17
CA LYS A 261 21.45 13.20 -23.59
C LYS A 261 21.69 11.79 -24.15
N SER A 262 22.75 11.11 -23.70
CA SER A 262 23.08 9.75 -24.16
C SER A 262 22.24 8.64 -23.54
N THR A 263 21.77 8.81 -22.29
CA THR A 263 21.06 7.77 -21.53
C THR A 263 19.54 7.97 -21.48
N GLY A 264 19.08 9.20 -21.76
CA GLY A 264 17.69 9.61 -21.55
C GLY A 264 17.27 9.62 -20.08
N VAL A 265 18.22 9.60 -19.14
CA VAL A 265 17.95 9.67 -17.70
C VAL A 265 17.91 11.13 -17.26
N ALA A 266 16.82 11.50 -16.57
CA ALA A 266 16.62 12.87 -16.11
C ALA A 266 17.79 13.37 -15.24
N PRO A 267 18.21 14.66 -15.36
CA PRO A 267 19.32 15.21 -14.60
C PRO A 267 19.21 15.00 -13.09
N THR A 268 18.01 15.15 -12.55
CA THR A 268 17.73 14.94 -11.12
C THR A 268 18.03 13.51 -10.67
N SER A 269 17.73 12.51 -11.51
CA SER A 269 18.03 11.10 -11.20
C SER A 269 19.53 10.81 -11.30
N ILE A 270 20.24 11.45 -12.25
CA ILE A 270 21.70 11.34 -12.36
C ILE A 270 22.37 11.92 -11.11
N ILE A 271 21.91 13.09 -10.65
CA ILE A 271 22.42 13.73 -9.43
C ILE A 271 22.14 12.86 -8.20
N LEU A 272 20.93 12.32 -8.08
CA LEU A 272 20.53 11.55 -6.91
C LEU A 272 21.21 10.18 -6.83
N HIS A 273 21.33 9.47 -7.95
CA HIS A 273 21.79 8.07 -7.98
C HIS A 273 23.18 7.88 -8.57
N GLY A 274 23.66 8.77 -9.43
CA GLY A 274 25.02 8.72 -9.99
C GLY A 274 26.13 8.61 -8.93
N PRO A 275 26.07 9.37 -7.81
CA PRO A 275 27.03 9.26 -6.71
C PRO A 275 27.15 7.84 -6.13
N ASP A 276 26.06 7.07 -6.12
CA ASP A 276 26.06 5.67 -5.63
C ASP A 276 26.55 4.69 -6.70
N LEU A 277 26.60 5.10 -7.98
CA LEU A 277 26.97 4.24 -9.10
C LEU A 277 28.44 4.36 -9.51
N CYS A 278 29.03 5.56 -9.42
CA CYS A 278 30.40 5.83 -9.90
C CYS A 278 30.99 7.11 -9.25
N PRO A 279 31.15 7.17 -7.91
CA PRO A 279 31.50 8.39 -7.19
C PRO A 279 32.77 9.11 -7.73
N GLU A 280 33.71 8.37 -8.32
CA GLU A 280 34.95 8.85 -8.92
C GLU A 280 34.72 9.82 -10.09
N TYR A 281 33.55 9.76 -10.71
CA TYR A 281 33.18 10.61 -11.85
C TYR A 281 33.33 12.10 -11.56
N ILE A 282 33.00 12.56 -10.34
CA ILE A 282 33.14 13.97 -10.01
C ILE A 282 34.59 14.41 -9.91
N VAL A 283 35.47 13.52 -9.44
CA VAL A 283 36.90 13.80 -9.28
C VAL A 283 37.55 13.94 -10.66
N HIS A 284 37.19 13.07 -11.60
CA HIS A 284 37.68 13.17 -12.97
C HIS A 284 37.14 14.40 -13.70
N LEU A 285 35.88 14.77 -13.44
CA LEU A 285 35.26 15.93 -14.09
C LEU A 285 35.74 17.26 -13.52
N ARG A 286 36.06 17.35 -12.23
CA ARG A 286 36.26 18.64 -11.52
C ARG A 286 37.51 18.70 -10.64
N GLY A 287 38.29 17.64 -10.55
CA GLY A 287 39.42 17.50 -9.63
C GLY A 287 39.02 17.09 -8.22
N GLU A 288 40.02 16.71 -7.44
CA GLU A 288 39.90 16.42 -6.01
C GLU A 288 39.58 17.66 -5.18
N LEU A 289 38.97 17.46 -4.02
CA LEU A 289 38.82 18.54 -3.04
C LEU A 289 40.13 18.75 -2.28
N PRO A 290 40.51 20.01 -1.99
CA PRO A 290 41.61 20.30 -1.08
C PRO A 290 41.40 19.63 0.29
N ALA A 291 42.47 19.16 0.92
CA ALA A 291 42.42 18.44 2.20
C ALA A 291 41.67 19.23 3.30
N GLU A 292 41.85 20.55 3.34
CA GLU A 292 41.12 21.44 4.26
C GLU A 292 39.60 21.41 4.05
N LYS A 293 39.14 21.39 2.79
CA LYS A 293 37.71 21.29 2.47
C LYS A 293 37.15 19.90 2.82
N VAL A 294 37.94 18.85 2.64
CA VAL A 294 37.55 17.48 3.05
C VAL A 294 37.43 17.39 4.57
N ALA A 295 38.38 17.94 5.32
CA ALA A 295 38.34 18.01 6.78
C ALA A 295 37.13 18.82 7.28
N HIS A 296 36.86 19.98 6.66
CA HIS A 296 35.70 20.80 6.99
C HIS A 296 34.38 20.07 6.67
N MET A 297 34.28 19.41 5.51
CA MET A 297 33.12 18.59 5.14
C MET A 297 32.86 17.48 6.17
N ARG A 298 33.92 16.77 6.60
CA ARG A 298 33.83 15.74 7.64
C ARG A 298 33.36 16.33 8.97
N GLY A 299 33.88 17.49 9.37
CA GLY A 299 33.43 18.20 10.56
C GLY A 299 31.92 18.49 10.52
N LEU A 300 31.43 19.04 9.39
CA LEU A 300 30.01 19.33 9.20
C LEU A 300 29.13 18.08 9.21
N LEU A 301 29.60 16.98 8.62
CA LEU A 301 28.91 15.68 8.68
C LEU A 301 28.80 15.18 10.13
N GLN A 302 29.86 15.29 10.92
CA GLN A 302 29.84 14.84 12.32
C GLN A 302 28.85 15.61 13.21
N GLU A 303 28.53 16.86 12.86
CA GLU A 303 27.51 17.64 13.58
C GLU A 303 26.07 17.15 13.35
N ARG A 304 25.80 16.39 12.27
CA ARG A 304 24.50 15.75 11.94
C ARG A 304 23.27 16.65 11.93
N ARG A 305 23.46 17.97 11.90
CA ARG A 305 22.39 18.99 11.92
C ARG A 305 22.30 19.81 10.64
N HIS A 306 23.33 19.79 9.82
CA HIS A 306 23.40 20.59 8.60
C HIS A 306 22.73 19.88 7.44
N SER A 307 21.97 20.64 6.66
CA SER A 307 21.45 20.19 5.38
C SER A 307 22.56 20.18 4.32
N LEU A 308 22.38 19.41 3.24
CA LEU A 308 23.32 19.45 2.10
C LEU A 308 23.43 20.86 1.54
N GLN A 309 22.33 21.63 1.54
CA GLN A 309 22.34 23.02 1.11
C GLN A 309 23.21 23.91 2.01
N ASP A 310 23.12 23.75 3.33
CA ASP A 310 23.90 24.56 4.28
C ASP A 310 25.39 24.19 4.23
N MET A 311 25.70 22.89 4.17
CA MET A 311 27.07 22.42 4.01
C MET A 311 27.68 22.92 2.70
N ALA A 312 26.92 22.88 1.60
CA ALA A 312 27.40 23.33 0.30
C ALA A 312 27.69 24.84 0.29
N ARG A 313 26.88 25.66 0.96
CA ARG A 313 27.15 27.08 1.19
C ARG A 313 28.46 27.29 1.95
N GLN A 314 28.68 26.56 3.04
CA GLN A 314 29.89 26.67 3.86
C GLN A 314 31.16 26.22 3.11
N LEU A 315 31.03 25.26 2.18
CA LEU A 315 32.14 24.77 1.36
C LEU A 315 32.31 25.53 0.03
N ALA A 316 31.46 26.55 -0.20
CA ALA A 316 31.39 27.35 -1.42
C ALA A 316 31.25 26.49 -2.70
N MET A 317 30.27 25.58 -2.71
CA MET A 317 29.92 24.74 -3.87
C MET A 317 28.40 24.49 -3.95
N SER A 318 27.93 23.80 -5.01
CA SER A 318 26.53 23.38 -5.09
C SER A 318 26.27 22.10 -4.29
N ALA A 319 25.05 21.93 -3.80
CA ALA A 319 24.62 20.73 -3.07
C ALA A 319 24.68 19.47 -3.94
N ASP A 320 24.30 19.57 -5.21
CA ASP A 320 24.51 18.53 -6.22
C ASP A 320 25.96 18.04 -6.26
N ARG A 321 26.93 18.97 -6.33
CA ARG A 321 28.36 18.63 -6.37
C ARG A 321 28.84 18.04 -5.05
N LEU A 322 28.39 18.61 -3.93
CA LEU A 322 28.74 18.12 -2.60
C LEU A 322 28.28 16.67 -2.40
N ARG A 323 27.09 16.30 -2.89
CA ARG A 323 26.57 14.91 -2.81
C ARG A 323 27.56 13.89 -3.40
N TRP A 324 28.14 14.20 -4.56
CA TRP A 324 29.14 13.32 -5.19
C TRP A 324 30.41 13.20 -4.34
N TYR A 325 30.93 14.32 -3.85
CA TYR A 325 32.14 14.28 -3.02
C TYR A 325 31.92 13.56 -1.69
N ILE A 326 30.76 13.72 -1.05
CA ILE A 326 30.43 12.94 0.15
C ILE A 326 30.45 11.45 -0.17
N ARG A 327 29.87 11.01 -1.30
CA ARG A 327 29.92 9.59 -1.67
C ARG A 327 31.31 9.08 -2.01
N TYR A 328 32.17 9.91 -2.59
CA TYR A 328 33.56 9.55 -2.87
C TYR A 328 34.40 9.42 -1.60
N TYR A 329 34.38 10.42 -0.72
CA TYR A 329 35.23 10.43 0.49
C TYR A 329 34.62 9.68 1.68
N GLU A 330 33.30 9.58 1.76
CA GLU A 330 32.53 9.02 2.88
C GLU A 330 31.38 8.10 2.36
N PRO A 331 31.70 6.98 1.70
CA PRO A 331 30.72 6.13 1.01
C PRO A 331 29.62 5.58 1.94
N GLY A 332 29.91 5.44 3.23
CA GLY A 332 28.98 4.95 4.25
C GLY A 332 27.82 5.91 4.61
N VAL A 333 27.96 7.21 4.33
CA VAL A 333 26.99 8.24 4.73
C VAL A 333 25.68 8.09 3.98
N VAL A 334 24.53 8.08 4.65
CA VAL A 334 23.23 8.03 3.98
C VAL A 334 22.76 9.46 3.71
N LEU A 335 22.58 9.78 2.43
CA LEU A 335 22.23 11.13 2.00
C LEU A 335 20.73 11.28 1.78
N PRO A 336 20.07 12.29 2.38
CA PRO A 336 18.64 12.51 2.22
C PRO A 336 18.30 12.82 0.77
N SER A 337 17.08 12.50 0.30
CA SER A 337 16.64 12.88 -1.07
C SER A 337 16.53 14.39 -1.27
N SER A 338 16.13 15.11 -0.22
CA SER A 338 15.98 16.57 -0.23
C SER A 338 17.23 17.25 0.31
N GLU A 339 17.75 18.22 -0.42
CA GLU A 339 18.94 18.99 -0.02
C GLU A 339 18.73 19.83 1.24
N ARG A 340 17.46 20.10 1.60
CA ARG A 340 17.08 20.88 2.78
C ARG A 340 16.94 20.03 4.04
N ARG A 341 16.97 18.71 3.92
CA ARG A 341 16.95 17.82 5.09
C ARG A 341 18.37 17.69 5.65
N PRO A 342 18.53 17.66 6.98
CA PRO A 342 19.83 17.45 7.58
C PRO A 342 20.37 16.05 7.27
N VAL A 343 21.69 15.93 7.11
CA VAL A 343 22.34 14.62 6.99
C VAL A 343 22.43 14.01 8.39
N ARG A 344 21.51 13.11 8.72
CA ARG A 344 21.40 12.54 10.08
C ARG A 344 22.28 11.31 10.28
N GLN A 345 22.61 10.61 9.19
CA GLN A 345 23.14 9.25 9.23
C GLN A 345 24.48 9.16 8.52
N LEU A 346 25.51 8.83 9.29
CA LEU A 346 26.88 8.66 8.78
C LEU A 346 27.18 7.23 8.35
N THR A 347 26.30 6.30 8.70
CA THR A 347 26.37 4.89 8.33
C THR A 347 24.98 4.40 8.00
N ARG A 348 24.89 3.33 7.20
CA ARG A 348 23.59 2.68 6.94
C ARG A 348 22.98 2.18 8.27
N PRO A 349 21.65 2.27 8.43
CA PRO A 349 20.97 1.77 9.62
C PRO A 349 21.30 0.30 9.89
N GLY A 350 21.66 -0.01 11.15
CA GLY A 350 21.85 -1.38 11.59
C GLY A 350 20.55 -2.18 11.48
N GLY A 351 20.64 -3.46 11.09
CA GLY A 351 19.46 -4.31 10.87
C GLY A 351 18.87 -4.25 9.46
N SER A 352 19.47 -3.47 8.55
CA SER A 352 19.26 -3.62 7.11
C SER A 352 19.70 -5.03 6.67
N GLY A 353 18.87 -5.74 5.89
CA GLY A 353 19.18 -7.12 5.46
C GLY A 353 18.71 -8.22 6.42
N ARG A 354 17.77 -7.92 7.33
CA ARG A 354 17.12 -8.95 8.17
C ARG A 354 16.20 -9.87 7.37
N LEU A 355 15.63 -9.36 6.29
CA LEU A 355 14.68 -10.07 5.44
C LEU A 355 14.97 -9.74 3.98
N THR A 356 14.95 -10.75 3.14
CA THR A 356 14.77 -10.55 1.70
C THR A 356 13.29 -10.24 1.39
N LEU A 357 13.01 -9.64 0.23
CA LEU A 357 11.62 -9.45 -0.19
C LEU A 357 10.86 -10.79 -0.29
N ARG A 358 11.55 -11.86 -0.68
CA ARG A 358 10.98 -13.22 -0.73
C ARG A 358 10.60 -13.74 0.65
N GLU A 359 11.45 -13.54 1.66
CA GLU A 359 11.14 -13.93 3.03
C GLU A 359 10.01 -13.10 3.60
N TYR A 360 10.01 -11.79 3.33
CA TYR A 360 8.91 -10.91 3.72
C TYR A 360 7.58 -11.42 3.16
N THR A 361 7.50 -11.67 1.84
CA THR A 361 6.25 -12.10 1.22
C THR A 361 5.82 -13.46 1.72
N ARG A 362 6.74 -14.42 1.86
CA ARG A 362 6.44 -15.76 2.40
C ARG A 362 5.91 -15.70 3.83
N ARG A 363 6.43 -14.80 4.65
CA ARG A 363 6.03 -14.70 6.06
C ARG A 363 4.71 -13.96 6.23
N PHE A 364 4.51 -12.88 5.49
CA PHE A 364 3.49 -11.87 5.81
C PHE A 364 2.38 -11.75 4.77
N LEU A 365 2.50 -12.43 3.63
CA LEU A 365 1.45 -12.52 2.63
C LEU A 365 0.90 -13.96 2.54
N PRO A 366 -0.39 -14.11 2.22
CA PRO A 366 -1.00 -15.42 2.09
C PRO A 366 -0.41 -16.18 0.91
N ALA A 367 -0.35 -17.52 1.01
CA ALA A 367 0.14 -18.38 -0.09
C ALA A 367 -0.60 -18.14 -1.41
N THR A 368 -1.87 -17.75 -1.33
CA THR A 368 -2.72 -17.43 -2.48
C THR A 368 -2.48 -16.03 -3.04
N SER A 369 -1.58 -15.24 -2.43
CA SER A 369 -1.22 -13.90 -2.90
C SER A 369 -0.68 -13.98 -4.34
N PRO A 370 -1.08 -13.07 -5.23
CA PRO A 370 -0.53 -13.00 -6.58
C PRO A 370 0.98 -12.72 -6.60
N VAL A 371 1.56 -12.30 -5.46
CA VAL A 371 3.00 -12.10 -5.27
C VAL A 371 3.80 -13.42 -5.37
N HIS A 372 3.16 -14.57 -5.12
CA HIS A 372 3.84 -15.88 -5.06
C HIS A 372 3.76 -16.71 -6.34
N ARG A 373 2.93 -16.35 -7.31
CA ARG A 373 2.83 -17.17 -8.54
C ARG A 373 4.17 -17.10 -9.29
N PRO A 374 4.62 -18.20 -9.93
CA PRO A 374 5.75 -18.21 -10.86
C PRO A 374 5.32 -17.78 -12.28
N PRO A 375 6.25 -17.44 -13.19
CA PRO A 375 5.92 -16.97 -14.52
C PRO A 375 5.50 -18.17 -15.36
N GLY A 376 4.24 -18.20 -15.80
CA GLY A 376 3.81 -19.10 -16.88
C GLY A 376 2.89 -20.26 -16.48
N GLU A 377 2.61 -20.49 -15.20
CA GLU A 377 1.53 -21.40 -14.80
C GLU A 377 0.19 -20.67 -14.83
N GLY A 378 -0.61 -20.99 -15.84
CA GLY A 378 -1.97 -20.51 -15.99
C GLY A 378 -2.82 -20.85 -14.76
N SER A 379 -3.82 -20.01 -14.48
CA SER A 379 -4.88 -20.33 -13.54
C SER A 379 -5.43 -21.75 -13.77
N PRO A 380 -5.79 -22.49 -12.71
CA PRO A 380 -6.55 -23.74 -12.82
C PRO A 380 -8.02 -23.41 -13.15
N ALA A 381 -8.23 -22.81 -14.31
CA ALA A 381 -9.53 -22.58 -14.92
C ALA A 381 -9.50 -23.26 -16.28
N GLY A 382 -9.34 -24.58 -16.24
CA GLY A 382 -9.17 -25.39 -17.43
C GLY A 382 -9.11 -26.87 -17.11
N GLU A 383 -10.08 -27.38 -16.33
CA GLU A 383 -10.61 -28.73 -16.48
C GLU A 383 -11.81 -28.94 -15.53
N GLY A 384 -12.98 -29.14 -16.12
CA GLY A 384 -14.11 -29.83 -15.48
C GLY A 384 -15.03 -29.04 -14.53
N SER A 385 -15.78 -28.05 -15.01
CA SER A 385 -17.10 -27.76 -14.40
C SER A 385 -18.05 -27.09 -15.40
N HIS A 386 -19.04 -27.84 -15.85
CA HIS A 386 -20.14 -27.37 -16.69
C HIS A 386 -21.08 -26.47 -15.90
N ALA A 387 -21.04 -25.16 -16.13
CA ALA A 387 -22.14 -24.22 -15.84
C ALA A 387 -22.11 -23.05 -16.85
N PRO A 388 -23.26 -22.56 -17.34
CA PRO A 388 -23.30 -21.72 -18.54
C PRO A 388 -22.99 -20.24 -18.26
N ALA A 389 -21.98 -19.75 -18.99
CA ALA A 389 -21.77 -18.42 -19.57
C ALA A 389 -22.35 -17.16 -18.86
N GLY A 390 -21.44 -16.40 -18.24
CA GLY A 390 -21.48 -14.92 -18.20
C GLY A 390 -20.20 -14.36 -18.87
N PRO A 391 -20.21 -13.12 -19.40
CA PRO A 391 -19.11 -12.61 -20.23
C PRO A 391 -17.91 -12.24 -19.35
N SER A 392 -17.03 -13.20 -19.12
CA SER A 392 -15.78 -13.05 -18.36
C SER A 392 -14.66 -13.65 -19.18
N VAL A 393 -14.15 -12.90 -20.14
CA VAL A 393 -13.05 -13.35 -21.00
C VAL A 393 -12.01 -12.22 -21.12
N HIS A 394 -10.80 -12.55 -20.65
CA HIS A 394 -9.50 -11.89 -20.87
C HIS A 394 -9.01 -10.81 -19.90
N CYS A 395 -8.67 -11.23 -18.67
CA CYS A 395 -7.64 -10.57 -17.85
C CYS A 395 -6.30 -11.32 -17.98
N ARG A 396 -5.42 -10.90 -18.90
CA ARG A 396 -4.01 -11.32 -18.88
C ARG A 396 -3.29 -10.54 -17.78
N LEU A 397 -3.09 -11.20 -16.64
CA LEU A 397 -2.33 -10.70 -15.49
C LEU A 397 -0.88 -10.42 -15.91
N SER A 398 -0.40 -9.20 -15.65
CA SER A 398 1.03 -8.87 -15.76
C SER A 398 1.72 -9.22 -14.43
N TYR A 399 2.81 -9.95 -14.56
CA TYR A 399 3.39 -10.83 -13.54
C TYR A 399 4.47 -10.15 -12.68
N PHE A 400 4.59 -10.53 -11.41
CA PHE A 400 5.67 -10.17 -10.49
C PHE A 400 6.52 -11.40 -10.16
N ASP A 401 7.79 -11.38 -10.55
CA ASP A 401 8.79 -12.40 -10.18
C ASP A 401 9.63 -12.00 -8.96
N PRO A 402 9.52 -12.66 -7.81
CA PRO A 402 10.44 -12.42 -6.71
C PRO A 402 11.90 -12.82 -7.03
N GLN A 403 12.14 -13.76 -7.95
CA GLN A 403 13.49 -14.22 -8.35
C GLN A 403 14.14 -13.28 -9.39
N VAL A 404 13.37 -12.73 -10.32
CA VAL A 404 13.89 -11.81 -11.35
C VAL A 404 13.87 -10.34 -10.91
N TYR A 405 12.98 -9.95 -9.99
CA TYR A 405 12.86 -8.56 -9.50
C TYR A 405 13.34 -8.34 -8.04
N GLY A 406 13.78 -9.41 -7.36
CA GLY A 406 14.36 -9.35 -6.00
C GLY A 406 15.85 -9.03 -5.95
N SER A 407 16.54 -8.98 -7.10
CA SER A 407 18.00 -8.89 -7.19
C SER A 407 18.55 -7.49 -7.50
N GLY A 408 17.71 -6.44 -7.47
CA GLY A 408 18.17 -5.06 -7.69
C GLY A 408 17.38 -3.99 -6.90
N PRO A 409 18.01 -2.86 -6.54
CA PRO A 409 17.34 -1.73 -5.91
C PRO A 409 16.28 -1.14 -6.84
N GLY A 410 15.05 -0.96 -6.35
CA GLY A 410 13.95 -0.37 -7.13
C GLY A 410 12.92 -1.35 -7.67
N THR A 411 12.75 -2.53 -7.04
CA THR A 411 11.72 -3.51 -7.35
C THR A 411 10.36 -2.82 -7.63
N ASN A 412 9.90 -2.92 -8.89
CA ASN A 412 8.69 -2.25 -9.34
C ASN A 412 7.45 -3.05 -8.92
N VAL A 413 7.04 -2.84 -7.68
CA VAL A 413 5.86 -3.47 -7.05
C VAL A 413 4.53 -2.94 -7.64
N GLN A 414 4.56 -2.00 -8.61
CA GLN A 414 3.34 -1.54 -9.32
C GLN A 414 2.56 -2.67 -10.01
N LEU A 415 3.18 -3.82 -10.21
CA LEU A 415 2.56 -5.05 -10.70
C LEU A 415 1.62 -5.74 -9.67
N LEU A 416 1.64 -5.30 -8.40
CA LEU A 416 0.73 -5.74 -7.33
C LEU A 416 -0.57 -4.92 -7.26
N ALA A 417 -0.81 -4.03 -8.22
CA ALA A 417 -2.13 -3.46 -8.43
C ALA A 417 -2.87 -4.35 -9.45
N PRO A 418 -3.80 -5.24 -9.03
CA PRO A 418 -4.57 -6.11 -9.90
C PRO A 418 -5.63 -5.32 -10.69
N GLY A 419 -5.19 -4.31 -11.42
CA GLY A 419 -6.01 -3.32 -12.11
C GLY A 419 -5.22 -2.42 -13.05
N LEU A 420 -3.90 -2.34 -13.00
CA LEU A 420 -3.11 -1.74 -14.09
C LEU A 420 -2.89 -2.80 -15.19
N SER A 421 -3.98 -3.26 -15.79
CA SER A 421 -3.91 -4.11 -16.98
C SER A 421 -3.20 -3.34 -18.10
N ARG A 422 -2.52 -4.05 -19.02
CA ARG A 422 -2.09 -3.45 -20.31
C ARG A 422 -3.27 -2.84 -21.09
N ASN A 423 -4.49 -3.16 -20.67
CA ASN A 423 -5.76 -2.67 -21.19
C ASN A 423 -6.46 -1.69 -20.24
N LEU A 424 -5.82 -1.18 -19.17
CA LEU A 424 -6.50 -0.32 -18.19
C LEU A 424 -7.06 0.92 -18.89
N GLU A 425 -6.30 1.45 -19.85
CA GLU A 425 -6.77 2.49 -20.73
C GLU A 425 -8.02 2.07 -21.52
N ALA A 426 -8.04 0.88 -22.13
CA ALA A 426 -9.18 0.36 -22.87
C ALA A 426 -10.40 0.07 -21.97
N GLU A 427 -10.19 -0.43 -20.75
CA GLU A 427 -11.24 -0.74 -19.79
C GLU A 427 -11.84 0.52 -19.17
N ILE A 428 -11.01 1.50 -18.77
CA ILE A 428 -11.49 2.82 -18.32
C ILE A 428 -12.19 3.53 -19.47
N ARG A 429 -11.66 3.48 -20.70
CA ARG A 429 -12.35 4.02 -21.89
C ARG A 429 -13.70 3.33 -22.13
N GLY A 430 -13.76 2.01 -21.97
CA GLY A 430 -14.99 1.22 -22.09
C GLY A 430 -16.04 1.64 -21.08
N LEU A 431 -15.67 1.77 -19.79
CA LEU A 431 -16.58 2.23 -18.74
C LEU A 431 -16.98 3.69 -18.94
N ALA A 432 -16.06 4.57 -19.32
CA ALA A 432 -16.37 5.97 -19.62
C ALA A 432 -17.23 6.13 -20.90
N GLY A 433 -17.21 5.13 -21.78
CA GLY A 433 -18.05 5.03 -22.97
C GLY A 433 -19.48 4.55 -22.71
N LEU A 434 -19.78 3.99 -21.53
CA LEU A 434 -21.13 3.58 -21.16
C LEU A 434 -22.09 4.78 -21.08
N ARG A 435 -23.38 4.51 -21.30
CA ARG A 435 -24.46 5.50 -21.27
C ARG A 435 -25.64 4.97 -20.43
N PRO A 436 -25.89 5.53 -19.23
CA PRO A 436 -25.17 6.65 -18.61
C PRO A 436 -23.73 6.29 -18.22
N MET A 437 -22.85 7.29 -18.23
CA MET A 437 -21.46 7.11 -17.81
C MET A 437 -21.44 6.90 -16.29
N PRO A 438 -20.76 5.86 -15.77
CA PRO A 438 -20.56 5.67 -14.34
C PRO A 438 -19.79 6.86 -13.76
N ALA A 439 -20.09 7.23 -12.52
CA ALA A 439 -19.34 8.27 -11.83
C ALA A 439 -17.87 7.85 -11.67
N MET A 440 -16.93 8.81 -11.68
CA MET A 440 -15.49 8.50 -11.50
C MET A 440 -15.20 7.72 -10.22
N GLN A 441 -16.02 7.93 -9.20
CA GLN A 441 -15.95 7.17 -7.95
C GLN A 441 -16.34 5.71 -8.15
N GLU A 442 -17.37 5.41 -8.96
CA GLU A 442 -17.80 4.05 -9.30
C GLU A 442 -16.76 3.34 -10.17
N ILE A 443 -16.14 4.05 -11.12
CA ILE A 443 -15.03 3.53 -11.93
C ILE A 443 -13.84 3.21 -11.02
N GLY A 444 -13.51 4.10 -10.10
CA GLY A 444 -12.45 3.86 -9.10
C GLY A 444 -12.75 2.68 -8.19
N GLU A 445 -14.01 2.53 -7.78
CA GLU A 445 -14.46 1.39 -6.97
C GLU A 445 -14.40 0.07 -7.76
N TYR A 446 -14.77 0.08 -9.05
CA TYR A 446 -14.69 -1.07 -9.94
C TYR A 446 -13.25 -1.58 -10.10
N PHE A 447 -12.29 -0.67 -10.31
CA PHE A 447 -10.87 -1.04 -10.41
C PHE A 447 -10.17 -1.20 -9.06
N GLY A 448 -10.87 -0.99 -7.94
CA GLY A 448 -10.25 -0.95 -6.62
C GLY A 448 -9.15 0.10 -6.52
N MET A 449 -9.25 1.21 -7.26
CA MET A 449 -8.27 2.29 -7.34
C MET A 449 -8.78 3.54 -6.60
N PRO A 450 -7.94 4.20 -5.79
CA PRO A 450 -8.33 5.49 -5.22
C PRO A 450 -8.48 6.54 -6.33
N LEU A 451 -9.44 7.45 -6.18
CA LEU A 451 -9.82 8.43 -7.22
C LEU A 451 -8.63 9.22 -7.77
N HIS A 452 -7.66 9.62 -6.93
CA HIS A 452 -6.47 10.34 -7.40
C HIS A 452 -5.55 9.49 -8.30
N ALA A 453 -5.45 8.17 -8.04
CA ALA A 453 -4.68 7.26 -8.88
C ALA A 453 -5.40 6.99 -10.21
N LEU A 454 -6.73 6.89 -10.17
CA LEU A 454 -7.56 6.83 -11.39
C LEU A 454 -7.36 8.09 -12.24
N LEU A 455 -7.48 9.27 -11.64
CA LEU A 455 -7.27 10.54 -12.34
C LEU A 455 -5.84 10.70 -12.87
N ALA A 456 -4.83 10.26 -12.11
CA ALA A 456 -3.44 10.27 -12.57
C ALA A 456 -3.21 9.32 -13.76
N ALA A 457 -3.80 8.12 -13.73
CA ALA A 457 -3.74 7.18 -14.84
C ALA A 457 -4.45 7.77 -16.07
N MET A 458 -5.66 8.31 -15.91
CA MET A 458 -6.45 8.90 -16.99
C MET A 458 -5.77 10.08 -17.68
N ARG A 459 -4.93 10.85 -16.98
CA ARG A 459 -4.13 11.94 -17.57
C ARG A 459 -3.09 11.46 -18.58
N SER A 460 -2.69 10.19 -18.51
CA SER A 460 -1.73 9.60 -19.44
C SER A 460 -2.38 9.01 -20.70
N PHE A 461 -3.72 8.99 -20.78
CA PHE A 461 -4.45 8.37 -21.90
C PHE A 461 -4.69 9.38 -23.03
N GLY A 462 -4.53 8.92 -24.27
CA GLY A 462 -4.82 9.72 -25.47
C GLY A 462 -6.33 9.76 -25.78
N TRP A 463 -7.11 10.50 -25.00
CA TRP A 463 -8.57 10.56 -25.15
C TRP A 463 -8.98 11.11 -26.53
N PRO A 464 -10.04 10.57 -27.16
CA PRO A 464 -10.64 11.18 -28.35
C PRO A 464 -11.06 12.62 -28.08
N GLU A 465 -10.88 13.48 -29.06
CA GLU A 465 -11.26 14.89 -28.97
C GLU A 465 -12.77 15.02 -28.64
N GLY A 466 -13.12 15.86 -27.67
CA GLY A 466 -14.51 16.06 -27.23
C GLY A 466 -15.11 14.98 -26.31
N PHE A 467 -14.36 13.91 -25.98
CA PHE A 467 -14.82 12.84 -25.09
C PHE A 467 -15.25 13.38 -23.71
N TRP A 468 -14.46 14.30 -23.16
CA TRP A 468 -14.72 14.99 -21.88
C TRP A 468 -15.39 16.37 -22.02
N ASP A 469 -15.93 16.72 -23.19
CA ASP A 469 -16.55 18.03 -23.39
C ASP A 469 -17.63 18.26 -22.31
N SER A 470 -17.36 19.26 -21.47
CA SER A 470 -17.93 19.53 -20.14
C SER A 470 -19.28 20.23 -20.18
N ARG A 471 -19.88 20.32 -21.37
CA ARG A 471 -21.25 20.82 -21.55
C ARG A 471 -22.27 19.86 -20.89
N PRO A 472 -23.36 20.37 -20.30
CA PRO A 472 -24.36 19.54 -19.63
C PRO A 472 -24.85 18.40 -20.54
N THR A 473 -24.99 17.20 -19.99
CA THR A 473 -25.41 15.99 -20.71
C THR A 473 -26.72 16.14 -21.49
N SER A 474 -27.59 17.08 -21.07
CA SER A 474 -28.84 17.42 -21.75
C SER A 474 -28.67 18.17 -23.09
N GLN A 475 -27.56 18.90 -23.29
CA GLN A 475 -27.31 19.64 -24.54
C GLN A 475 -26.54 18.82 -25.58
N LYS A 476 -25.77 17.81 -25.15
CA LYS A 476 -24.86 17.04 -26.01
C LYS A 476 -25.56 15.99 -26.88
N TYR A 477 -26.78 15.60 -26.51
CA TYR A 477 -27.61 14.61 -27.20
C TYR A 477 -29.07 15.03 -27.32
N ALA A 478 -29.35 16.34 -27.29
CA ALA A 478 -30.65 16.83 -27.73
C ALA A 478 -30.78 16.44 -29.22
N LEU A 479 -31.65 15.48 -29.51
CA LEU A 479 -32.12 15.24 -30.87
C LEU A 479 -32.58 16.59 -31.42
N ALA A 480 -32.21 16.92 -32.66
CA ALA A 480 -32.73 18.12 -33.29
C ALA A 480 -34.26 18.11 -33.18
N ASP A 481 -34.90 19.27 -33.02
CA ASP A 481 -36.36 19.35 -32.89
C ASP A 481 -37.07 18.63 -34.06
N GLU A 482 -36.45 18.64 -35.24
CA GLU A 482 -36.87 17.87 -36.42
C GLU A 482 -36.97 16.35 -36.14
N ASP A 483 -35.94 15.77 -35.50
CA ASP A 483 -35.85 14.35 -35.20
C ASP A 483 -36.79 13.95 -34.06
N ILE A 484 -36.96 14.82 -33.06
CA ILE A 484 -37.97 14.64 -32.00
C ILE A 484 -39.37 14.65 -32.61
N ARG A 485 -39.66 15.60 -33.52
CA ARG A 485 -40.95 15.66 -34.23
C ARG A 485 -41.13 14.43 -35.14
N ARG A 486 -40.06 13.91 -35.74
CA ARG A 486 -40.09 12.71 -36.59
C ARG A 486 -40.37 11.45 -35.77
N LEU A 487 -39.74 11.29 -34.62
CA LEU A 487 -39.99 10.19 -33.67
C LEU A 487 -41.40 10.26 -33.09
N ARG A 488 -41.90 11.45 -32.74
CA ARG A 488 -43.29 11.62 -32.30
C ARG A 488 -44.31 11.30 -33.39
N ARG A 489 -43.99 11.60 -34.66
CA ARG A 489 -44.82 11.22 -35.81
C ARG A 489 -44.81 9.70 -36.02
N LEU A 490 -43.65 9.06 -35.93
CA LEU A 490 -43.51 7.60 -35.97
C LEU A 490 -44.25 6.91 -34.81
N ALA A 491 -44.15 7.45 -33.58
CA ALA A 491 -44.86 6.91 -32.42
C ALA A 491 -46.40 7.00 -32.59
N LYS A 492 -46.91 8.06 -33.23
CA LYS A 492 -48.35 8.17 -33.59
C LYS A 492 -48.78 7.19 -34.70
N GLN A 493 -47.81 6.60 -35.41
CA GLN A 493 -48.02 5.53 -36.38
C GLN A 493 -47.85 4.14 -35.74
N VAL A 494 -47.64 4.02 -34.42
CA VAL A 494 -47.63 2.72 -33.72
C VAL A 494 -49.03 2.44 -33.17
N HIS A 495 -49.55 1.23 -33.37
CA HIS A 495 -50.86 0.82 -32.85
C HIS A 495 -50.86 0.87 -31.31
N PRO A 496 -51.94 1.31 -30.62
CA PRO A 496 -51.95 1.51 -29.17
C PRO A 496 -51.70 0.25 -28.33
N SER A 497 -51.77 -0.95 -28.93
CA SER A 497 -51.38 -2.22 -28.29
C SER A 497 -49.87 -2.55 -28.40
N GLY A 498 -49.06 -1.65 -28.98
CA GLY A 498 -47.60 -1.69 -28.93
C GLY A 498 -46.91 -2.78 -29.76
N ARG A 499 -47.62 -3.52 -30.63
CA ARG A 499 -47.05 -4.71 -31.30
C ARG A 499 -46.83 -4.63 -32.82
N ARG A 500 -47.36 -3.63 -33.55
CA ARG A 500 -47.03 -3.34 -34.97
C ARG A 500 -47.27 -1.86 -35.33
N MET A 501 -46.58 -1.37 -36.38
CA MET A 501 -46.88 -0.04 -36.96
C MET A 501 -48.20 -0.08 -37.73
N ARG A 502 -48.99 1.00 -37.72
CA ARG A 502 -50.35 1.10 -38.29
C ARG A 502 -50.45 0.78 -39.78
N PHE A 503 -49.33 0.75 -40.50
CA PHE A 503 -49.28 0.52 -41.96
C PHE A 503 -48.33 -0.63 -42.36
N THR A 504 -47.97 -1.52 -41.42
CA THR A 504 -47.22 -2.78 -41.67
C THR A 504 -47.87 -3.95 -40.96
#